data_AF-A0A9E2S959-F1
#
_entry.id   AF-A0A9E2S959-F1
#
_cell.length_a   1.000
_cell.length_b   1.000
_cell.length_c   1.000
_cell.angle_alpha   90.00
_cell.angle_beta   90.00
_cell.angle_gamma   90.00
#
_symmetry.space_group_name_H-M   'P 1'
#
loop_
_entity.id
_entity.type
_entity.pdbx_description
1 polymer ?
#
loop_
_entity_poly.entity_id
_entity_poly.type
_entity_poly.pdbx_seq_one_letter_code
_entity_poly.pdbx_strand_id
1 'polypeptide(L)' 'MNKHEEIAIIKGISICYKPYLKPEEAKLYCNLEYTQLNKKLKEFGIFKTSSGYYKREDLELMMSGESVKVPPLKSKLKV' A
#
# COMPACT_ATOMS: atom_id res chain seq x y z
N MET A 1 -5.91 -26.64 -12.70
CA MET A 1 -5.57 -25.19 -12.70
C MET A 1 -6.07 -24.62 -14.01
N ASN A 2 -7.05 -23.73 -13.97
CA ASN A 2 -7.67 -23.20 -15.17
C ASN A 2 -6.84 -22.02 -15.72
N LYS A 3 -6.87 -21.78 -17.04
CA LYS A 3 -6.02 -20.75 -17.69
C LYS A 3 -6.22 -19.34 -17.13
N HIS A 4 -7.43 -19.06 -16.63
CA HIS A 4 -7.77 -17.81 -15.96
C HIS A 4 -7.11 -17.65 -14.58
N GLU A 5 -6.96 -18.75 -13.84
CA GLU A 5 -6.29 -18.75 -12.55
C GLU A 5 -4.79 -18.51 -12.71
N GLU A 6 -4.16 -19.14 -13.72
CA GLU A 6 -2.75 -18.86 -14.06
C GLU A 6 -2.54 -17.37 -14.37
N ILE A 7 -3.40 -16.78 -15.20
CA ILE A 7 -3.31 -15.35 -15.53
C ILE A 7 -3.48 -14.48 -14.27
N ALA A 8 -4.39 -14.85 -13.37
CA ALA A 8 -4.61 -14.12 -12.12
C ALA A 8 -3.38 -14.22 -11.20
N ILE A 9 -2.78 -15.40 -11.07
CA ILE A 9 -1.58 -15.64 -10.27
C ILE A 9 -0.38 -14.86 -10.83
N ILE A 10 -0.14 -14.94 -12.14
CA ILE A 10 0.96 -14.21 -12.80
C ILE A 10 0.78 -12.69 -12.63
N LYS A 11 -0.44 -12.18 -12.73
CA LYS A 11 -0.75 -10.78 -12.45
C LYS A 11 -0.47 -10.42 -10.99
N GLY A 12 -0.93 -11.24 -10.04
CA GLY A 12 -0.65 -11.06 -8.62
C GLY A 12 0.85 -11.00 -8.31
N ILE A 13 1.63 -11.94 -8.87
CA ILE A 13 3.09 -11.96 -8.72
C ILE A 13 3.71 -10.69 -9.32
N SER A 14 3.29 -10.27 -10.51
CA SER A 14 3.81 -9.07 -11.16
C SER A 14 3.59 -7.80 -10.33
N ILE A 15 2.50 -7.75 -9.57
CA ILE A 15 2.17 -6.65 -8.65
C ILE A 15 3.15 -6.60 -7.48
N CYS A 16 3.70 -7.74 -7.04
CA CYS A 16 4.74 -7.83 -6.02
C CYS A 16 6.13 -7.40 -6.51
N TYR A 17 6.34 -7.07 -7.79
CA TYR A 17 7.60 -6.51 -8.30
C TYR A 17 7.56 -5.02 -8.72
N LYS A 18 6.39 -4.41 -8.97
CA LYS A 18 6.25 -2.95 -9.22
C LYS A 18 6.62 -2.01 -8.05
N PRO A 19 7.54 -1.04 -8.19
CA PRO A 19 7.89 -0.11 -7.10
C PRO A 19 6.75 0.80 -6.65
N TYR A 20 5.80 1.09 -7.55
CA TYR A 20 4.64 1.94 -7.30
C TYR A 20 3.34 1.20 -7.64
N LEU A 21 2.39 1.23 -6.72
CA LEU A 21 1.14 0.50 -6.75
C LEU A 21 -0.04 1.47 -6.86
N LYS A 22 -0.97 1.19 -7.78
CA LYS A 22 -2.25 1.90 -7.82
C LYS A 22 -3.07 1.56 -6.58
N PRO A 23 -4.09 2.35 -6.21
CA PRO A 23 -4.96 2.02 -5.09
C PRO A 23 -5.57 0.62 -5.14
N GLU A 24 -5.97 0.17 -6.32
CA GLU A 24 -6.51 -1.18 -6.54
C GLU A 24 -5.44 -2.27 -6.37
N GLU A 25 -4.23 -2.03 -6.88
CA GLU A 25 -3.11 -2.95 -6.76
C GLU A 25 -2.61 -3.03 -5.31
N ALA A 26 -2.62 -1.91 -4.58
CA ALA A 26 -2.27 -1.84 -3.17
C ALA A 26 -3.26 -2.61 -2.30
N LYS A 27 -4.56 -2.56 -2.63
CA LYS A 27 -5.60 -3.37 -1.98
C LYS A 27 -5.32 -4.86 -2.15
N LEU A 28 -4.99 -5.28 -3.38
CA LEU A 28 -4.66 -6.67 -3.68
C LEU A 28 -3.35 -7.10 -3.02
N TYR A 29 -2.33 -6.25 -3.07
CA TYR A 29 -1.01 -6.51 -2.48
C TYR A 29 -1.08 -6.69 -0.95
N CYS A 30 -1.84 -5.83 -0.26
CA CYS A 30 -2.01 -5.95 1.19
C CYS A 30 -3.04 -7.03 1.57
N ASN A 31 -3.79 -7.57 0.62
CA ASN A 31 -4.93 -8.45 0.86
C ASN A 31 -5.90 -7.90 1.93
N LEU A 32 -6.17 -6.58 1.87
CA LEU A 32 -7.03 -5.86 2.82
C LEU A 32 -8.26 -5.30 2.11
N GLU A 33 -9.36 -5.16 2.85
CA GLU A 33 -10.51 -4.40 2.35
C GLU A 33 -10.20 -2.91 2.25
N TYR A 34 -10.95 -2.18 1.41
CA TYR A 34 -10.67 -0.75 1.16
C TYR A 34 -10.72 0.10 2.45
N THR A 35 -11.68 -0.18 3.33
CA THR A 35 -11.85 0.48 4.62
C THR A 35 -10.70 0.18 5.59
N GLN A 36 -10.26 -1.08 5.65
CA GLN A 36 -9.13 -1.52 6.49
C GLN A 36 -7.81 -0.93 6.01
N LEU A 37 -7.56 -0.97 4.70
CA LEU A 37 -6.39 -0.38 4.08
C LEU A 37 -6.33 1.12 4.36
N ASN A 38 -7.43 1.84 4.15
CA ASN A 38 -7.46 3.29 4.39
C ASN A 38 -7.23 3.65 5.86
N LYS A 39 -7.69 2.81 6.80
CA LYS A 39 -7.42 3.00 8.23
C LYS A 39 -5.92 2.83 8.51
N LYS A 40 -5.31 1.72 8.08
CA LYS A 40 -3.87 1.49 8.28
C LYS A 40 -3.00 2.52 7.58
N LEU A 41 -3.32 2.91 6.35
CA LEU A 41 -2.59 3.95 5.62
C LEU A 41 -2.59 5.27 6.40
N LYS A 42 -3.72 5.64 7.02
CA LYS A 42 -3.80 6.82 7.89
C LYS A 42 -3.00 6.65 9.19
N GLU A 43 -3.08 5.47 9.82
CA GLU A 43 -2.34 5.16 11.05
C GLU A 43 -0.81 5.20 10.85
N PHE A 44 -0.33 4.72 9.70
CA PHE A 44 1.09 4.73 9.34
C PHE A 44 1.55 6.02 8.64
N GLY A 45 0.63 6.95 8.35
CA GLY A 45 0.95 8.20 7.67
C GLY A 45 1.42 8.02 6.21
N ILE A 46 0.94 6.98 5.53
CA ILE A 46 1.30 6.67 4.14
C ILE A 46 0.38 7.43 3.20
N PHE A 47 0.95 8.29 2.37
CA PHE A 47 0.23 9.11 1.41
C PHE A 47 0.53 8.68 -0.03
N LYS A 48 -0.41 8.99 -0.93
CA LYS A 48 -0.20 8.81 -2.38
C LYS A 48 0.83 9.81 -2.86
N THR A 49 1.61 9.41 -3.87
CA THR A 49 2.43 10.34 -4.65
C THR A 49 1.55 11.33 -5.41
N SER A 50 2.14 12.40 -5.94
CA SER A 50 1.42 13.40 -6.76
C SER A 50 0.68 12.80 -7.96
N SER A 51 1.12 11.63 -8.42
CA SER A 51 0.50 10.88 -9.51
C SER A 51 -0.57 9.87 -9.05
N GLY A 52 -0.86 9.78 -7.74
CA GLY A 52 -1.91 8.93 -7.18
C GLY A 52 -1.51 7.49 -6.83
N TYR A 53 -0.21 7.18 -6.78
CA TYR A 53 0.31 5.83 -6.50
C TYR A 53 0.86 5.71 -5.06
N TYR A 54 0.91 4.50 -4.54
CA TYR A 54 1.56 4.15 -3.28
C TYR A 54 2.93 3.53 -3.55
N LYS A 55 3.94 3.85 -2.74
CA LYS A 55 5.23 3.15 -2.81
C LYS A 55 5.09 1.76 -2.20
N ARG A 56 5.69 0.74 -2.82
CA ARG A 56 5.72 -0.60 -2.23
C ARG A 56 6.38 -0.58 -0.87
N GLU A 57 7.56 0.03 -0.74
CA GLU A 57 8.34 0.00 0.51
C GLU A 57 7.52 0.47 1.71
N ASP A 58 6.72 1.54 1.54
CA ASP A 58 5.81 2.03 2.59
C ASP A 58 4.72 0.99 2.92
N LEU A 59 4.12 0.35 1.90
CA LEU A 59 3.09 -0.69 2.09
C LEU A 59 3.66 -1.98 2.70
N GLU A 60 4.86 -2.38 2.29
CA GLU A 60 5.56 -3.56 2.81
C GLU A 60 5.89 -3.35 4.28
N LEU A 61 6.40 -2.17 4.63
CA LEU A 61 6.71 -1.83 6.01
C LEU A 61 5.44 -1.75 6.88
N MET A 62 4.33 -1.21 6.34
CA MET A 62 3.01 -1.28 6.99
C MET A 62 2.53 -2.72 7.23
N MET A 63 2.83 -3.65 6.31
CA MET A 63 2.40 -5.05 6.38
C MET A 63 3.33 -5.92 7.24
N SER A 64 4.62 -5.59 7.32
CA SER A 64 5.62 -6.30 8.13
C SER A 64 5.41 -6.14 9.64
N GLY A 65 4.51 -5.24 10.08
CA GLY A 65 4.22 -5.04 11.50
C GLY A 65 5.34 -4.32 12.27
N GLU A 66 6.47 -4.04 11.62
CA GLU A 66 7.45 -3.06 12.10
C GLU A 66 6.81 -1.69 12.02
N SER A 67 6.28 -1.24 13.16
CA SER A 67 5.87 0.15 13.36
C SER A 67 6.99 1.06 12.86
N VAL A 68 6.75 1.82 11.79
CA VAL A 68 7.56 3.01 11.53
C VAL A 68 7.53 3.78 12.83
N LYS A 69 8.69 4.09 13.39
CA LYS A 69 8.82 5.26 14.26
C LYS A 69 8.47 6.45 13.40
N VAL A 70 7.17 6.72 13.23
CA VAL A 70 6.70 7.94 12.62
C VAL A 70 7.32 9.05 13.47
N PRO A 71 8.21 9.91 12.94
CA PRO A 71 8.43 11.17 13.61
C PRO A 71 7.04 11.82 13.74
N PRO A 72 6.67 12.33 14.92
CA PRO A 72 5.33 12.84 15.14
C PRO A 72 4.97 13.80 14.02
N LEU A 73 3.76 13.65 13.47
CA LEU A 73 3.20 14.58 12.50
C LEU A 73 3.63 15.98 12.92
N LYS A 74 4.42 16.66 12.09
CA LYS A 74 4.60 18.10 12.23
C LYS A 74 3.24 18.73 11.95
N SER A 75 2.42 18.77 13.00
CA SER A 75 1.41 19.80 13.21
C SER A 75 2.16 21.13 13.19
N LYS A 76 2.33 21.69 11.99
CA LYS A 76 2.65 23.10 11.80
C LYS A 76 1.49 23.71 11.02
N LEU A 77 0.35 23.73 11.71
CA LEU A 77 -0.49 24.91 11.73
C LEU A 77 0.33 26.03 12.39
N LYS A 78 0.63 27.15 11.70
CA LYS A 78 0.53 28.48 12.31
C LYS A 78 0.69 29.62 11.28
N VAL A 79 -0.36 30.46 11.26
CA VAL A 79 -0.44 31.92 11.00
C VAL A 79 -0.17 32.39 9.58
#